data_AF-A0AA39MEX2-F1
#
_entry.id   AF-A0AA39MEX2-F1
#
_cell.length_a   1.000
_cell.length_b   1.000
_cell.length_c   1.000
_cell.angle_alpha   90.00
_cell.angle_beta   90.00
_cell.angle_gamma   90.00
#
_symmetry.space_group_name_H-M   'P 1'
#
loop_
_entity.id
_entity.type
_entity.pdbx_description
1 polymer ?
#
loop_
_entity_poly.entity_id
_entity_poly.type
_entity_poly.pdbx_seq_one_letter_code
_entity_poly.pdbx_strand_id
1 'polypeptide(L)'
;MNLTQDCNHWENKLSKEERAMFSHVLAFFATADSIVGENLVERFTCEVQVPKFRLFYGFQSMIENVHWEVYSLLIDTFIRDAEERHRLFHAFLEMPAVRWKAKWALHWIKSDRSFATRIVVFAAVEGIFFSGSFVTIFWLKKRGLMPGLTFSNELISRNEALHTQFACYVYSTLKNRLKDDELRSVIINASEVEQLF
;
A
#
# COMPACT_ATOMS: atom_id res chain seq x y z
N MET A 1 16.64 4.65 9.09
CA MET A 1 16.14 5.80 8.32
C MET A 1 16.59 7.08 9.03
N ASN A 2 17.17 8.07 8.34
CA ASN A 2 17.54 9.37 8.94
C ASN A 2 16.68 10.46 8.26
N LEU A 3 15.84 11.14 9.04
CA LEU A 3 14.89 12.15 8.55
C LEU A 3 15.32 13.59 8.80
N THR A 4 16.53 13.82 9.31
CA THR A 4 17.00 15.16 9.71
C THR A 4 16.99 16.14 8.52
N GLN A 5 17.46 15.69 7.36
CA GLN A 5 17.48 16.51 6.14
C GLN A 5 16.08 16.68 5.54
N ASP A 6 15.23 15.65 5.66
CA ASP A 6 13.86 15.66 5.16
C ASP A 6 13.02 16.76 5.79
N CYS A 7 13.18 17.03 7.10
CA CYS A 7 12.50 18.15 7.75
C CYS A 7 12.81 19.49 7.05
N ASN A 8 14.08 19.74 6.72
CA ASN A 8 14.47 20.96 6.01
C ASN A 8 13.92 21.01 4.59
N HIS A 9 13.98 19.89 3.87
CA HIS A 9 13.46 19.78 2.51
C HIS A 9 11.94 19.98 2.46
N TRP A 10 11.21 19.37 3.40
CA TRP A 10 9.77 19.50 3.53
C TRP A 10 9.34 20.96 3.68
N GLU A 11 9.98 21.69 4.60
CA GLU A 11 9.62 23.08 4.89
C GLU A 11 10.07 24.07 3.81
N ASN A 12 11.31 23.91 3.33
CA ASN A 12 11.99 24.97 2.57
C ASN A 12 12.20 24.65 1.08
N LYS A 13 12.00 23.40 0.65
CA LYS A 13 12.24 22.99 -0.75
C LYS A 13 10.96 22.56 -1.46
N LEU A 14 9.98 22.02 -0.74
CA LEU A 14 8.68 21.67 -1.31
C LEU A 14 7.73 22.86 -1.34
N SER A 15 6.94 22.95 -2.41
CA SER A 15 5.81 23.88 -2.47
C SER A 15 4.68 23.43 -1.53
N LYS A 16 3.70 24.31 -1.29
CA LYS A 16 2.53 23.97 -0.47
C LYS A 16 1.71 22.85 -1.12
N GLU A 17 1.60 22.88 -2.44
CA GLU A 17 0.88 21.90 -3.26
C GLU A 17 1.60 20.55 -3.23
N GLU A 18 2.94 20.55 -3.36
CA GLU A 18 3.74 19.33 -3.22
C GLU A 18 3.58 18.71 -1.84
N ARG A 19 3.68 19.51 -0.76
CA ARG A 19 3.44 19.03 0.60
C ARG A 19 2.04 18.43 0.75
N ALA A 20 1.00 19.11 0.27
CA ALA A 20 -0.37 18.60 0.36
C ALA A 20 -0.53 17.25 -0.36
N MET A 21 0.02 17.14 -1.58
CA MET A 21 0.01 15.89 -2.34
C MET A 21 0.75 14.76 -1.60
N PHE A 22 1.96 15.02 -1.07
CA PHE A 22 2.72 13.98 -0.36
C PHE A 22 2.09 13.62 1.00
N SER A 23 1.47 14.56 1.72
CA SER A 23 0.66 14.26 2.91
C SER A 23 -0.45 13.27 2.58
N HIS A 24 -1.15 13.48 1.47
CA HIS A 24 -2.22 12.60 1.02
C HIS A 24 -1.71 11.20 0.64
N VAL A 25 -0.55 11.11 -0.02
CA VAL A 25 0.11 9.84 -0.35
C VAL A 25 0.49 9.07 0.92
N LEU A 26 1.08 9.74 1.91
CA LEU A 26 1.44 9.11 3.19
C LEU A 26 0.21 8.59 3.94
N ALA A 27 -0.88 9.36 3.93
CA ALA A 27 -2.13 8.98 4.57
C ALA A 27 -2.79 7.76 3.89
N PHE A 28 -2.71 7.69 2.55
CA PHE A 28 -3.13 6.52 1.80
C PHE A 28 -2.35 5.28 2.23
N PHE A 29 -1.02 5.35 2.27
CA PHE A 29 -0.17 4.20 2.63
C PHE A 29 -0.44 3.70 4.05
N ALA A 30 -0.48 4.60 5.04
CA ALA A 30 -0.77 4.22 6.43
C ALA A 30 -2.12 3.49 6.57
N THR A 31 -3.12 3.89 5.77
CA THR A 31 -4.43 3.20 5.73
C THR A 31 -4.34 1.86 4.99
N ALA A 32 -3.63 1.81 3.85
CA ALA A 32 -3.55 0.64 2.98
C ALA A 32 -2.84 -0.53 3.66
N ASP A 33 -1.69 -0.31 4.31
CA ASP A 33 -0.92 -1.37 4.95
C ASP A 33 -1.68 -1.99 6.14
N SER A 34 -2.49 -1.18 6.85
CA SER A 34 -3.39 -1.71 7.89
C SER A 34 -4.42 -2.68 7.32
N ILE A 35 -5.00 -2.35 6.15
CA ILE A 35 -6.01 -3.19 5.48
C ILE A 35 -5.36 -4.49 4.94
N VAL A 36 -4.16 -4.39 4.36
CA VAL A 36 -3.37 -5.54 3.88
C VAL A 36 -3.02 -6.46 5.04
N GLY A 37 -2.50 -5.91 6.14
CA GLY A 37 -2.14 -6.65 7.35
C GLY A 37 -3.31 -7.41 7.96
N GLU A 38 -4.49 -6.78 8.08
CA GLU A 38 -5.71 -7.44 8.55
C GLU A 38 -6.09 -8.63 7.66
N ASN A 39 -6.08 -8.48 6.33
CA ASN A 39 -6.40 -9.58 5.41
C ASN A 39 -5.40 -10.74 5.52
N LEU A 40 -4.11 -10.45 5.67
CA LEU A 40 -3.07 -11.48 5.83
C LEU A 40 -3.31 -12.33 7.08
N VAL A 41 -3.61 -11.68 8.20
CA VAL A 41 -3.79 -12.34 9.51
C VAL A 41 -5.12 -13.08 9.57
N GLU A 42 -6.24 -12.41 9.22
CA GLU A 42 -7.57 -12.97 9.41
C GLU A 42 -7.99 -13.97 8.33
N ARG A 43 -7.41 -13.87 7.12
CA ARG A 43 -7.83 -14.69 5.98
C ARG A 43 -6.72 -15.61 5.50
N PHE A 44 -5.69 -15.07 4.85
CA PHE A 44 -4.75 -15.91 4.10
C PHE A 44 -3.93 -16.85 4.99
N THR A 45 -3.50 -16.39 6.16
CA THR A 45 -2.76 -17.24 7.10
C THR A 45 -3.65 -18.34 7.71
N CYS A 46 -4.95 -18.13 7.83
CA CYS A 46 -5.90 -19.13 8.31
C CYS A 46 -6.28 -20.15 7.23
N GLU A 47 -6.45 -19.71 5.98
CA GLU A 47 -6.91 -20.54 4.87
C GLU A 47 -5.80 -21.39 4.27
N VAL A 48 -4.59 -20.84 4.14
CA VAL A 48 -3.46 -21.52 3.47
C VAL A 48 -2.78 -22.50 4.42
N GLN A 49 -2.81 -23.77 4.04
CA GLN A 49 -2.23 -24.88 4.82
C GLN A 49 -0.82 -25.28 4.38
N VAL A 50 -0.35 -24.79 3.23
CA VAL A 50 0.99 -25.11 2.72
C VAL A 50 2.05 -24.47 3.62
N PRO A 51 2.91 -25.24 4.32
CA PRO A 51 3.80 -24.70 5.35
C PRO A 51 4.72 -23.59 4.83
N LYS A 52 5.28 -23.76 3.62
CA LYS A 52 6.16 -22.77 3.00
C LYS A 52 5.45 -21.44 2.75
N PHE A 53 4.16 -21.48 2.40
CA PHE A 53 3.39 -20.26 2.13
C PHE A 53 3.02 -19.56 3.44
N ARG A 54 2.72 -20.33 4.49
CA ARG A 54 2.50 -19.77 5.84
C ARG A 54 3.73 -19.05 6.38
N LEU A 55 4.92 -19.61 6.15
CA LEU A 55 6.17 -18.94 6.54
C LEU A 55 6.35 -17.62 5.80
N PHE A 56 6.07 -17.58 4.49
CA PHE A 56 6.11 -16.35 3.72
C PHE A 56 5.10 -15.32 4.27
N TYR A 57 3.84 -15.69 4.45
CA TYR A 57 2.82 -14.78 5.00
C TYR A 57 3.15 -14.30 6.42
N GLY A 58 3.82 -15.11 7.24
CA GLY A 58 4.33 -14.66 8.54
C GLY A 58 5.39 -13.56 8.42
N PHE A 59 6.33 -13.71 7.49
CA PHE A 59 7.32 -12.66 7.20
C PHE A 59 6.68 -11.42 6.58
N GLN A 60 5.73 -11.61 5.66
CA GLN A 60 4.98 -10.52 5.05
C GLN A 60 4.20 -9.73 6.11
N SER A 61 3.44 -10.41 6.99
CA SER A 61 2.71 -9.74 8.07
C SER A 61 3.62 -8.93 8.99
N MET A 62 4.82 -9.43 9.27
CA MET A 62 5.81 -8.69 10.05
C MET A 62 6.32 -7.45 9.29
N ILE A 63 6.63 -7.57 8.00
CA ILE A 63 7.14 -6.43 7.23
C ILE A 63 6.07 -5.37 6.99
N GLU A 64 4.80 -5.73 6.84
CA GLU A 64 3.70 -4.76 6.75
C GLU A 64 3.57 -3.92 8.02
N ASN A 65 3.79 -4.51 9.20
CA ASN A 65 3.82 -3.74 10.44
C ASN A 65 4.98 -2.73 10.47
N VAL A 66 6.14 -3.10 9.88
CA VAL A 66 7.28 -2.19 9.73
C VAL A 66 6.96 -1.09 8.71
N HIS A 67 6.27 -1.40 7.61
CA HIS A 67 5.82 -0.39 6.64
C HIS A 67 4.91 0.63 7.31
N TRP A 68 3.90 0.16 8.05
CA TRP A 68 2.99 1.01 8.81
C TRP A 68 3.71 1.90 9.82
N GLU A 69 4.70 1.38 10.56
CA GLU A 69 5.52 2.16 11.49
C GLU A 69 6.32 3.24 10.76
N VAL A 70 6.93 2.91 9.62
CA VAL A 70 7.68 3.86 8.79
C VAL A 70 6.78 4.99 8.30
N TYR A 71 5.59 4.69 7.78
CA TYR A 71 4.64 5.72 7.33
C TYR A 71 4.13 6.58 8.49
N SER A 72 3.83 5.98 9.64
CA SER A 72 3.44 6.71 10.85
C SER A 72 4.54 7.67 11.29
N LEU A 73 5.80 7.22 11.31
CA LEU A 73 6.94 8.05 11.64
C LEU A 73 7.14 9.21 10.64
N LEU A 74 6.94 8.97 9.34
CA LEU A 74 7.01 10.02 8.31
C LEU A 74 5.91 11.08 8.53
N ILE A 75 4.67 10.66 8.80
CA ILE A 75 3.56 11.56 9.12
C ILE A 75 3.88 12.37 10.38
N ASP A 76 4.30 11.73 11.46
CA ASP A 76 4.65 12.40 12.72
C ASP A 76 5.79 13.42 12.56
N THR A 77 6.75 13.10 11.68
CA THR A 77 7.92 13.96 11.45
C THR A 77 7.57 15.19 10.61
N PHE A 78 6.75 15.03 9.57
CA PHE A 78 6.48 16.10 8.60
C PHE A 78 5.26 16.94 8.93
N ILE A 79 4.28 16.37 9.65
CA ILE A 79 2.99 16.99 9.94
C ILE A 79 2.95 17.44 11.40
N ARG A 80 3.42 18.68 11.61
CA ARG A 80 3.48 19.29 12.95
C ARG A 80 2.12 19.68 13.51
N ASP A 81 1.19 20.05 12.64
CA ASP A 81 -0.17 20.42 13.03
C ASP A 81 -0.94 19.17 13.48
N ALA A 82 -1.43 19.20 14.73
CA ALA A 82 -2.07 18.05 15.35
C ALA A 82 -3.44 17.73 14.74
N GLU A 83 -4.18 18.75 14.28
CA GLU A 83 -5.47 18.56 13.62
C GLU A 83 -5.25 17.93 12.26
N GLU A 84 -4.32 18.45 11.45
CA GLU A 84 -3.97 17.88 10.15
C GLU A 84 -3.48 16.44 10.29
N ARG A 85 -2.62 16.16 11.27
CA ARG A 85 -2.18 14.80 11.55
C ARG A 85 -3.35 13.88 11.88
N HIS A 86 -4.29 14.33 12.72
CA HIS A 86 -5.51 13.59 13.02
C HIS A 86 -6.33 13.31 11.74
N ARG A 87 -6.52 14.31 10.87
CA ARG A 87 -7.22 14.13 9.59
C ARG A 87 -6.56 13.09 8.68
N LEU A 88 -5.22 13.11 8.59
CA LEU A 88 -4.46 12.16 7.77
C LEU A 88 -4.54 10.73 8.31
N PHE A 89 -4.48 10.52 9.64
CA PHE A 89 -4.73 9.19 10.21
C PHE A 89 -6.18 8.71 10.04
N HIS A 90 -7.11 9.63 9.85
CA HIS A 90 -8.51 9.35 9.53
C HIS A 90 -8.82 9.55 8.05
N ALA A 91 -7.82 9.46 7.15
CA ALA A 91 -7.99 9.73 5.73
C ALA A 91 -9.06 8.86 5.05
N PHE A 92 -9.29 7.64 5.53
CA PHE A 92 -10.43 6.82 5.12
C PHE A 92 -11.78 7.54 5.28
N LEU A 93 -11.95 8.29 6.36
CA LEU A 93 -13.17 9.05 6.68
C LEU A 93 -13.17 10.45 6.08
N GLU A 94 -12.02 11.05 5.80
CA GLU A 94 -11.98 12.47 5.43
C GLU A 94 -11.61 12.73 3.97
N MET A 95 -10.90 11.79 3.32
CA MET A 95 -10.38 11.97 1.97
C MET A 95 -11.10 11.07 0.97
N PRO A 96 -11.90 11.63 0.05
CA PRO A 96 -12.67 10.84 -0.91
C PRO A 96 -11.81 9.85 -1.69
N ALA A 97 -10.67 10.28 -2.24
CA ALA A 97 -9.79 9.44 -3.06
C ALA A 97 -9.27 8.20 -2.29
N VAL A 98 -8.81 8.39 -1.04
CA VAL A 98 -8.38 7.29 -0.15
C VAL A 98 -9.56 6.39 0.22
N ARG A 99 -10.72 6.99 0.53
CA ARG A 99 -11.94 6.25 0.87
C ARG A 99 -12.38 5.31 -0.26
N TRP A 100 -12.33 5.74 -1.51
CA TRP A 100 -12.72 4.91 -2.66
C TRP A 100 -11.83 3.67 -2.79
N LYS A 101 -10.50 3.83 -2.74
CA LYS A 101 -9.54 2.72 -2.78
C LYS A 101 -9.72 1.76 -1.61
N ALA A 102 -9.83 2.29 -0.39
CA ALA A 102 -10.03 1.49 0.81
C ALA A 102 -11.36 0.72 0.78
N LYS A 103 -12.46 1.35 0.33
CA LYS A 103 -13.75 0.66 0.16
C LYS A 103 -13.66 -0.45 -0.86
N TRP A 104 -12.95 -0.23 -1.97
CA TRP A 104 -12.73 -1.27 -2.97
C TRP A 104 -11.99 -2.46 -2.37
N ALA A 105 -10.87 -2.23 -1.68
CA ALA A 105 -10.09 -3.30 -1.04
C ALA A 105 -10.91 -4.06 0.01
N LEU A 106 -11.58 -3.33 0.93
CA LEU A 106 -12.39 -3.91 1.99
C LEU A 106 -13.57 -4.72 1.46
N HIS A 107 -14.19 -4.30 0.37
CA HIS A 107 -15.27 -5.05 -0.28
C HIS A 107 -14.81 -6.46 -0.67
N TRP A 108 -13.62 -6.57 -1.26
CA TRP A 108 -13.07 -7.85 -1.68
C TRP A 108 -12.52 -8.71 -0.54
N ILE A 109 -11.88 -8.09 0.45
CA ILE A 109 -11.37 -8.77 1.65
C ILE A 109 -12.51 -9.44 2.41
N LYS A 110 -13.62 -8.72 2.59
CA LYS A 110 -14.82 -9.22 3.29
C LYS A 110 -15.71 -10.11 2.44
N SER A 111 -15.40 -10.28 1.15
CA SER A 111 -16.21 -11.09 0.25
C SER A 111 -16.11 -12.59 0.58
N ASP A 112 -17.17 -13.31 0.23
CA ASP A 112 -17.29 -14.77 0.24
C ASP A 112 -16.75 -15.41 -1.05
N ARG A 113 -16.13 -14.61 -1.92
CA ARG A 113 -15.55 -15.06 -3.19
C ARG A 113 -14.40 -16.05 -2.94
N SER A 114 -14.16 -16.87 -3.96
CA SER A 114 -13.13 -17.91 -3.92
C SER A 114 -11.74 -17.36 -3.55
N PHE A 115 -10.90 -18.20 -2.96
CA PHE A 115 -9.50 -17.85 -2.70
C PHE A 115 -8.78 -17.37 -3.97
N ALA A 116 -9.06 -18.00 -5.12
CA ALA A 116 -8.50 -17.61 -6.41
C ALA A 116 -8.87 -16.16 -6.80
N THR A 117 -10.10 -15.72 -6.50
CA THR A 117 -10.49 -14.32 -6.71
C THR A 117 -9.74 -13.40 -5.75
N ARG A 118 -9.73 -13.73 -4.46
CA ARG A 118 -9.16 -12.85 -3.44
C ARG A 118 -7.64 -12.70 -3.55
N ILE A 119 -6.91 -13.73 -3.94
CA ILE A 119 -5.46 -13.62 -4.14
C ILE A 119 -5.10 -12.74 -5.36
N VAL A 120 -5.93 -12.74 -6.42
CA VAL A 120 -5.76 -11.83 -7.57
C VAL A 120 -6.05 -10.40 -7.16
N VAL A 121 -7.12 -10.18 -6.39
CA VAL A 121 -7.42 -8.85 -5.83
C VAL A 121 -6.28 -8.36 -4.94
N PHE A 122 -5.77 -9.23 -4.07
CA PHE A 122 -4.67 -8.88 -3.18
C PHE A 122 -3.40 -8.49 -3.96
N ALA A 123 -3.05 -9.24 -5.01
CA ALA A 123 -1.97 -8.87 -5.91
C ALA A 123 -2.21 -7.51 -6.60
N ALA A 124 -3.47 -7.18 -6.91
CA ALA A 124 -3.83 -5.88 -7.46
C ALA A 124 -3.70 -4.74 -6.42
N VAL A 125 -4.03 -5.01 -5.15
CA VAL A 125 -3.81 -4.04 -4.06
C VAL A 125 -2.31 -3.76 -3.94
N GLU A 126 -1.47 -4.76 -3.69
CA GLU A 126 -0.01 -4.57 -3.48
C GLU A 126 0.71 -4.07 -4.74
N GLY A 127 0.30 -4.53 -5.93
CA GLY A 127 1.01 -4.24 -7.18
C GLY A 127 0.52 -3.01 -7.94
N ILE A 128 -0.79 -2.69 -7.89
CA ILE A 128 -1.38 -1.60 -8.67
C ILE A 128 -1.68 -0.41 -7.78
N PHE A 129 -2.33 -0.59 -6.62
CA PHE A 129 -2.76 0.55 -5.78
C PHE A 129 -1.59 1.32 -5.16
N PHE A 130 -0.40 0.74 -5.06
CA PHE A 130 0.79 1.47 -4.58
C PHE A 130 1.59 2.10 -5.73
N SER A 131 1.31 1.73 -6.98
CA SER A 131 2.20 2.01 -8.12
C SER A 131 2.35 3.50 -8.42
N GLY A 132 1.26 4.27 -8.49
CA GLY A 132 1.31 5.71 -8.77
C GLY A 132 2.00 6.48 -7.63
N SER A 133 1.73 6.07 -6.39
CA SER A 133 2.34 6.67 -5.21
C SER A 133 3.85 6.42 -5.14
N PHE A 134 4.32 5.19 -5.42
CA PHE A 134 5.74 4.87 -5.48
C PHE A 134 6.47 5.66 -6.57
N VAL A 135 5.89 5.76 -7.77
CA VAL A 135 6.48 6.55 -8.87
C VAL A 135 6.59 8.02 -8.50
N THR A 136 5.57 8.57 -7.82
CA THR A 136 5.55 9.97 -7.37
C THR A 136 6.66 10.27 -6.35
N ILE A 137 6.97 9.34 -5.46
CA ILE A 137 8.11 9.48 -4.53
C ILE A 137 9.45 9.28 -5.26
N PHE A 138 9.55 8.36 -6.22
CA PHE A 138 10.75 8.24 -7.06
C PHE A 138 11.02 9.51 -7.88
N TRP A 139 9.99 10.26 -8.24
CA TRP A 139 10.15 11.56 -8.87
C TRP A 139 10.83 12.59 -7.93
N LEU A 140 10.55 12.57 -6.62
CA LEU A 140 11.33 13.36 -5.64
C LEU A 140 12.79 12.93 -5.58
N LYS A 141 13.05 11.61 -5.62
CA LYS A 141 14.42 11.09 -5.65
C LYS A 141 15.19 11.64 -6.85
N LYS A 142 14.56 11.66 -8.02
CA LYS A 142 15.15 12.24 -9.25
C LYS A 142 15.49 13.72 -9.10
N ARG A 143 14.76 14.46 -8.27
CA ARG A 143 15.04 15.87 -7.93
C ARG A 143 16.05 16.05 -6.80
N GLY A 144 16.55 14.97 -6.19
CA GLY A 144 17.46 15.03 -5.06
C GLY A 144 16.81 15.52 -3.76
N LEU A 145 15.49 15.31 -3.61
CA LEU A 145 14.71 15.77 -2.46
C LEU A 145 14.31 14.59 -1.56
N MET A 146 14.01 14.91 -0.29
CA MET A 146 13.49 13.98 0.71
C MET A 146 14.27 12.64 0.77
N PRO A 147 15.59 12.66 1.11
CA PRO A 147 16.44 11.47 1.05
C PRO A 147 15.99 10.34 2.00
N GLY A 148 15.42 10.67 3.15
CA GLY A 148 14.85 9.72 4.09
C GLY A 148 13.59 9.05 3.54
N LEU A 149 12.62 9.83 3.06
CA LEU A 149 11.38 9.34 2.44
C LEU A 149 11.67 8.45 1.22
N THR A 150 12.57 8.90 0.35
CA THR A 150 12.91 8.18 -0.88
C THR A 150 13.67 6.89 -0.60
N PHE A 151 14.55 6.88 0.41
CA PHE A 151 15.21 5.67 0.87
C PHE A 151 14.22 4.65 1.44
N SER A 152 13.27 5.08 2.29
CA SER A 152 12.22 4.16 2.78
C SER A 152 11.36 3.64 1.63
N ASN A 153 11.03 4.48 0.66
CA ASN A 153 10.24 4.08 -0.51
C ASN A 153 10.94 3.00 -1.35
N GLU A 154 12.26 3.04 -1.49
CA GLU A 154 13.03 1.98 -2.15
C GLU A 154 12.91 0.62 -1.45
N LEU A 155 12.95 0.63 -0.12
CA LEU A 155 12.82 -0.59 0.66
C LEU A 155 11.40 -1.15 0.61
N ILE A 156 10.39 -0.30 0.79
CA ILE A 156 8.98 -0.71 0.78
C ILE A 156 8.57 -1.17 -0.61
N SER A 157 8.85 -0.40 -1.66
CA SER A 157 8.51 -0.80 -3.03
C SER A 157 9.16 -2.12 -3.47
N ARG A 158 10.37 -2.43 -3.00
CA ARG A 158 11.00 -3.74 -3.18
C ARG A 158 10.23 -4.86 -2.47
N ASN A 159 9.75 -4.61 -1.25
CA ASN A 159 8.96 -5.58 -0.49
C ASN A 159 7.60 -5.83 -1.17
N GLU A 160 6.89 -4.77 -1.57
CA GLU A 160 5.62 -4.89 -2.31
C GLU A 160 5.77 -5.64 -3.64
N ALA A 161 6.87 -5.43 -4.35
CA ALA A 161 7.18 -6.20 -5.55
C ALA A 161 7.33 -7.70 -5.24
N LEU A 162 7.99 -8.04 -4.13
CA LEU A 162 8.14 -9.42 -3.69
C LEU A 162 6.79 -10.03 -3.26
N HIS A 163 5.95 -9.27 -2.54
CA HIS A 163 4.63 -9.72 -2.11
C HIS A 163 3.71 -9.98 -3.31
N THR A 164 3.68 -9.05 -4.27
CA THR A 164 2.93 -9.19 -5.51
C THR A 164 3.39 -10.41 -6.32
N GLN A 165 4.72 -10.61 -6.45
CA GLN A 165 5.28 -11.79 -7.11
C GLN A 165 4.88 -13.08 -6.41
N PHE A 166 4.87 -13.08 -5.08
CA PHE A 166 4.44 -14.23 -4.30
C PHE A 166 2.95 -14.52 -4.48
N ALA A 167 2.08 -13.51 -4.48
CA ALA A 167 0.65 -13.68 -4.75
C ALA A 167 0.42 -14.28 -6.15
N CYS A 168 1.13 -13.79 -7.17
CA CYS A 168 1.13 -14.37 -8.52
C CYS A 168 1.61 -15.82 -8.54
N TYR A 169 2.68 -16.13 -7.81
CA TYR A 169 3.17 -17.50 -7.68
C TYR A 169 2.13 -18.42 -7.03
N VAL A 170 1.56 -18.02 -5.89
CA VAL A 170 0.48 -18.76 -5.21
C VAL A 170 -0.68 -19.01 -6.17
N TYR A 171 -1.14 -17.98 -6.89
CA TYR A 171 -2.19 -18.11 -7.90
C TYR A 171 -1.84 -19.11 -9.00
N SER A 172 -0.59 -19.11 -9.49
CA SER A 172 -0.12 -20.06 -10.50
C SER A 172 -0.19 -21.53 -10.04
N THR A 173 -0.07 -21.78 -8.73
CA THR A 173 -0.17 -23.14 -8.16
C THR A 173 -1.60 -23.64 -8.00
N LEU A 174 -2.60 -22.77 -8.15
CA LEU A 174 -4.01 -23.16 -8.00
C LEU A 174 -4.46 -24.06 -9.15
N LYS A 175 -5.17 -25.15 -8.79
CA LYS A 175 -5.82 -26.03 -9.76
C LYS A 175 -7.01 -25.36 -10.45
N ASN A 176 -7.85 -24.68 -9.65
CA ASN A 176 -9.02 -23.96 -10.12
C ASN A 176 -8.71 -22.46 -10.11
N ARG A 177 -8.39 -21.93 -11.29
CA ARG A 177 -8.13 -20.50 -11.51
C ARG A 177 -9.37 -19.80 -12.05
N LEU A 178 -9.37 -18.47 -11.98
CA LEU A 178 -10.42 -17.67 -12.61
C LEU A 178 -10.40 -17.85 -14.13
N LYS A 179 -11.53 -17.58 -14.76
CA LYS A 179 -11.56 -17.39 -16.21
C LYS A 179 -10.79 -16.12 -16.57
N ASP A 180 -10.16 -16.11 -17.74
CA ASP A 180 -9.33 -14.99 -18.20
C ASP A 180 -10.09 -13.65 -18.18
N ASP A 181 -11.36 -13.65 -18.58
CA ASP A 181 -12.21 -12.45 -18.55
C ASP A 181 -12.46 -11.94 -17.13
N GLU A 182 -12.65 -12.83 -16.16
CA GLU A 182 -12.85 -12.46 -14.75
C GLU A 182 -11.56 -11.89 -14.15
N LEU A 183 -10.42 -12.55 -14.41
CA LEU A 183 -9.11 -12.06 -13.97
C LEU A 183 -8.82 -10.68 -14.58
N ARG A 184 -9.03 -10.54 -15.89
CA ARG A 184 -8.83 -9.27 -16.59
C ARG A 184 -9.74 -8.17 -16.05
N SER A 185 -11.00 -8.49 -15.75
CA SER A 185 -11.95 -7.54 -15.17
C SER A 185 -11.47 -7.00 -13.82
N VAL A 186 -10.95 -7.86 -12.93
CA VAL A 186 -10.40 -7.43 -11.63
C VAL A 186 -9.21 -6.48 -11.82
N ILE A 187 -8.26 -6.85 -12.71
CA ILE A 187 -7.06 -6.05 -12.94
C ILE A 187 -7.38 -4.70 -13.61
N ILE A 188 -8.27 -4.68 -14.59
CA ILE A 188 -8.71 -3.43 -15.24
C ILE A 188 -9.39 -2.53 -14.22
N ASN A 189 -10.30 -3.07 -13.42
CA ASN A 189 -11.02 -2.26 -12.45
C ASN A 189 -10.09 -1.70 -11.35
N ALA A 190 -9.08 -2.47 -10.91
CA ALA A 190 -8.05 -1.95 -10.01
C ALA A 190 -7.24 -0.81 -10.67
N SER A 191 -6.88 -0.96 -11.94
CA SER A 191 -6.15 0.08 -12.70
C SER A 191 -6.99 1.36 -12.86
N GLU A 192 -8.29 1.24 -13.16
CA GLU A 192 -9.21 2.39 -13.25
C GLU A 192 -9.32 3.13 -11.91
N VAL A 193 -9.40 2.38 -10.81
CA VAL A 193 -9.44 2.96 -9.45
C VAL A 193 -8.13 3.70 -9.13
N GLU A 194 -6.97 3.16 -9.52
CA GLU A 194 -5.68 3.82 -9.33
C GLU A 194 -5.54 5.09 -10.18
N GLN A 195 -6.08 5.10 -11.40
CA GLN A 195 -6.01 6.28 -12.28
C GLN A 195 -6.90 7.45 -11.80
N LEU A 196 -7.92 7.17 -10.99
CA LEU A 196 -8.79 8.19 -10.40
C LEU A 196 -8.19 8.86 -9.15
N PHE A 197 -7.13 8.27 -8.58
CA PHE A 197 -6.45 8.73 -7.37
C PHE A 197 -5.38 9.77 -7.70
#